data_AF-A0A929F3F8-F1
#
_entry.id   AF-A0A929F3F8-F1
#
_cell.length_a   1.000
_cell.length_b   1.000
_cell.length_c   1.000
_cell.angle_alpha   90.00
_cell.angle_beta   90.00
_cell.angle_gamma   90.00
#
_symmetry.space_group_name_H-M   'P 1'
#
loop_
_entity.id
_entity.type
_entity.pdbx_description
1 polymer ?
#
loop_
_entity_poly.entity_id
_entity_poly.type
_entity_poly.pdbx_seq_one_letter_code
_entity_poly.pdbx_strand_id
1 'polypeptide(L)'
;LKGAFDLDSKVAAITSDISANWRILHDHHCGGYARVSPALREFILAFQQTHQIPLDPVYTGKALFAVHQLLVSGEWNPEQPIAFVHTGGLQGRRGFAWLS
;
A
#
# COMPACT_ATOMS: atom_id res chain seq x y z
N LEU A 1 -0.52 5.35 -8.40
CA LEU A 1 -1.39 6.55 -8.40
C LEU A 1 -2.43 6.36 -9.50
N LYS A 2 -3.66 6.87 -9.34
CA LYS A 2 -4.65 6.76 -10.42
C LYS A 2 -4.24 7.62 -11.62
N GLY A 3 -4.13 7.02 -12.80
CA GLY A 3 -3.82 7.72 -14.05
C GLY A 3 -2.34 8.06 -14.27
N ALA A 4 -1.43 7.48 -13.50
CA ALA A 4 0.01 7.73 -13.62
C ALA A 4 0.68 6.70 -14.55
N PHE A 5 0.35 6.80 -15.84
CA PHE A 5 0.75 5.83 -16.87
C PHE A 5 2.24 5.88 -17.25
N ASP A 6 2.96 6.90 -16.78
CA ASP A 6 4.37 7.14 -17.08
C ASP A 6 5.35 6.63 -16.00
N LEU A 7 4.83 6.07 -14.90
CA LEU A 7 5.65 5.68 -13.75
C LEU A 7 6.63 4.56 -14.09
N ASP A 8 6.21 3.55 -14.84
CA ASP A 8 7.07 2.42 -15.22
C ASP A 8 8.28 2.91 -16.03
N SER A 9 8.06 3.76 -17.03
CA SER A 9 9.14 4.35 -17.82
C SER A 9 10.09 5.19 -16.95
N LYS A 10 9.56 5.93 -15.97
CA LYS A 10 10.36 6.73 -15.04
C LYS A 10 11.21 5.85 -14.11
N VAL A 11 10.65 4.79 -13.56
CA VAL A 11 11.40 3.86 -12.69
C VAL A 11 12.43 3.09 -13.50
N ALA A 12 12.09 2.64 -14.71
CA ALA A 12 13.02 1.99 -15.63
C ALA A 12 14.24 2.87 -15.94
N ALA A 13 14.03 4.17 -16.19
CA ALA A 13 15.11 5.11 -16.47
C ALA A 13 16.06 5.32 -15.28
N ILE A 14 15.56 5.26 -14.04
CA ILE A 14 16.38 5.44 -12.82
C ILE A 14 17.05 4.13 -12.40
N THR A 15 16.51 2.99 -12.83
CA THR A 15 17.02 1.65 -12.48
C THR A 15 17.80 1.00 -13.62
N SER A 16 18.12 1.73 -14.70
CA SER A 16 18.75 1.17 -15.91
C SER A 16 20.09 0.46 -15.64
N ASP A 17 20.84 0.94 -14.66
CA ASP A 17 22.18 0.44 -14.34
C ASP A 17 22.16 -0.64 -13.24
N ILE A 18 20.97 -1.05 -12.79
CA ILE A 18 20.76 -2.00 -11.70
C ILE A 18 19.90 -3.16 -12.19
N SER A 19 20.38 -4.39 -12.02
CA SER A 19 19.57 -5.58 -12.26
C SER A 19 18.59 -5.78 -11.10
N ALA A 20 17.43 -5.12 -11.17
CA ALA A 20 16.37 -5.22 -10.17
C ALA A 20 15.04 -5.66 -10.80
N ASN A 21 14.41 -6.68 -10.20
CA ASN A 21 13.05 -7.08 -10.54
C ASN A 21 12.08 -6.22 -9.72
N TRP A 22 11.47 -5.24 -10.36
CA TRP A 22 10.45 -4.39 -9.75
C TRP A 22 9.15 -4.47 -10.55
N ARG A 23 8.04 -4.19 -9.88
CA ARG A 23 6.73 -4.02 -10.50
C ARG A 23 5.96 -2.92 -9.80
N ILE A 24 5.18 -2.15 -10.53
CA ILE A 24 4.27 -1.15 -9.97
C ILE A 24 2.86 -1.72 -9.98
N LEU A 25 2.23 -1.77 -8.82
CA LEU A 25 0.86 -2.23 -8.65
C LEU A 25 -0.11 -1.05 -8.84
N HIS A 26 -0.54 -0.82 -10.07
CA HIS A 26 -1.35 0.35 -10.43
C HIS A 26 -2.76 0.33 -9.85
N ASP A 27 -3.35 -0.85 -9.66
CA ASP A 27 -4.78 -0.99 -9.32
C ASP A 27 -5.11 -0.82 -7.83
N HIS A 28 -4.11 -0.74 -6.95
CA HIS A 28 -4.31 -0.65 -5.50
C HIS A 28 -4.38 0.79 -4.96
N HIS A 29 -4.67 1.76 -5.82
CA HIS A 29 -4.78 3.17 -5.41
C HIS A 29 -6.08 3.48 -4.63
N CYS A 30 -7.00 2.53 -4.48
CA CYS A 30 -8.26 2.65 -3.73
C CYS A 30 -9.10 3.87 -4.15
N GLY A 31 -9.32 4.05 -5.45
CA GLY A 31 -10.06 5.20 -5.99
C GLY A 31 -9.26 6.49 -6.20
N GLY A 32 -8.00 6.56 -5.75
CA GLY A 32 -7.08 7.67 -6.04
C GLY A 32 -6.46 8.30 -4.80
N TYR A 33 -5.79 9.44 -4.96
CA TYR A 33 -5.11 10.13 -3.86
C TYR A 33 -6.07 10.51 -2.73
N ALA A 34 -5.66 10.28 -1.48
CA ALA A 34 -6.43 10.52 -0.24
C ALA A 34 -7.82 9.84 -0.15
N ARG A 35 -8.24 9.05 -1.14
CA ARG A 35 -9.48 8.27 -1.10
C ARG A 35 -9.31 7.05 -0.20
N VAL A 36 -10.30 6.81 0.64
CA VAL A 36 -10.39 5.64 1.52
C VAL A 36 -11.71 4.93 1.24
N SER A 37 -11.64 3.69 0.76
CA SER A 37 -12.83 2.85 0.60
C SER A 37 -13.24 2.25 1.96
N PRO A 38 -14.49 1.79 2.12
CA PRO A 38 -14.91 1.06 3.32
C PRO A 38 -14.01 -0.13 3.66
N ALA A 39 -13.65 -0.95 2.65
CA ALA A 39 -12.75 -2.07 2.83
C ALA A 39 -11.34 -1.66 3.30
N LEU A 40 -10.79 -0.56 2.77
CA LEU A 40 -9.49 -0.05 3.23
C LEU A 40 -9.56 0.42 4.68
N ARG A 41 -10.65 1.10 5.06
CA ARG A 41 -10.87 1.54 6.45
C ARG A 41 -10.94 0.35 7.40
N GLU A 42 -11.75 -0.66 7.07
CA GLU A 42 -11.91 -1.87 7.88
C GLU A 42 -10.58 -2.62 8.02
N PHE A 43 -9.83 -2.75 6.92
CA PHE A 43 -8.50 -3.33 6.93
C PHE A 43 -7.55 -2.59 7.88
N ILE A 44 -7.48 -1.25 7.80
CA ILE A 44 -6.57 -0.45 8.66
C ILE A 44 -6.90 -0.66 10.14
N LEU A 45 -8.19 -0.66 10.50
CA LEU A 45 -8.63 -0.86 11.88
C LEU A 45 -8.27 -2.27 12.38
N ALA A 46 -8.57 -3.31 11.58
CA ALA A 46 -8.26 -4.69 11.92
C ALA A 46 -6.74 -4.96 12.01
N PHE A 47 -5.97 -4.40 11.09
CA PHE A 47 -4.51 -4.51 11.08
C PHE A 47 -3.90 -3.88 12.33
N GLN A 48 -4.32 -2.65 12.66
CA GLN A 48 -3.83 -1.97 13.86
C GLN A 48 -4.22 -2.72 15.14
N GLN A 49 -5.45 -3.25 15.22
CA GLN A 49 -5.90 -4.03 16.36
C GLN A 49 -5.07 -5.32 16.53
N THR A 50 -4.76 -6.01 15.43
CA THR A 50 -4.05 -7.30 15.46
C THR A 50 -2.55 -7.13 15.71
N HIS A 51 -1.92 -6.19 15.02
CA HIS A 51 -0.47 -6.05 15.01
C HIS A 51 0.05 -4.92 15.91
N GLN A 52 -0.82 -4.08 16.45
CA GLN A 52 -0.46 -2.90 17.25
C GLN A 52 0.46 -1.91 16.50
N ILE A 53 0.36 -1.90 15.16
CA ILE A 53 1.11 -1.00 14.28
C ILE A 53 0.11 -0.05 13.61
N PRO A 54 0.18 1.27 13.86
CA PRO A 54 -0.70 2.23 13.20
C PRO A 54 -0.29 2.44 11.75
N LEU A 55 -1.27 2.56 10.86
CA LEU A 55 -1.06 2.87 9.44
C LEU A 55 -1.60 4.26 9.09
N ASP A 56 -1.04 4.88 8.05
CA ASP A 56 -1.60 6.07 7.40
C ASP A 56 -2.58 5.66 6.29
N PRO A 57 -3.80 6.23 6.21
CA PRO A 57 -4.79 5.86 5.20
C PRO A 57 -4.42 6.26 3.76
N VAL A 58 -3.50 7.20 3.58
CA VAL A 58 -3.14 7.73 2.26
C VAL A 58 -2.13 6.82 1.56
N TYR A 59 -1.17 6.26 2.30
CA TYR A 59 -0.05 5.49 1.76
C TYR A 59 0.11 4.09 2.37
N THR A 60 0.59 3.97 3.62
CA THR A 60 0.99 2.67 4.19
C THR A 60 -0.19 1.73 4.37
N GLY A 61 -1.38 2.28 4.68
CA GLY A 61 -2.64 1.54 4.69
C GLY A 61 -2.95 0.91 3.34
N LYS A 62 -2.81 1.65 2.24
CA LYS A 62 -3.07 1.13 0.88
C LYS A 62 -2.05 0.09 0.46
N ALA A 63 -0.78 0.34 0.77
CA ALA A 63 0.30 -0.57 0.41
C ALA A 63 0.13 -1.93 1.11
N LEU A 64 -0.14 -1.94 2.43
CA LEU A 64 -0.41 -3.19 3.15
C LEU A 64 -1.75 -3.83 2.76
N PHE A 65 -2.76 -3.02 2.42
CA PHE A 65 -4.01 -3.57 1.90
C PHE A 65 -3.79 -4.28 0.56
N ALA A 66 -2.93 -3.75 -0.31
CA ALA A 66 -2.54 -4.42 -1.56
C ALA A 66 -1.86 -5.76 -1.27
N VAL A 67 -0.89 -5.79 -0.35
CA VAL A 67 -0.23 -7.04 0.06
C VAL A 67 -1.26 -8.05 0.57
N HIS A 68 -2.18 -7.64 1.44
CA HIS A 68 -3.25 -8.48 1.93
C HIS A 68 -4.13 -9.03 0.80
N GLN A 69 -4.52 -8.19 -0.16
CA GLN A 69 -5.31 -8.62 -1.32
C GLN A 69 -4.58 -9.65 -2.19
N LEU A 70 -3.27 -9.48 -2.41
CA LEU A 70 -2.44 -10.40 -3.20
C LEU A 70 -2.24 -11.75 -2.52
N LEU A 71 -2.16 -11.76 -1.19
CA LEU A 71 -2.09 -12.98 -0.40
C LEU A 71 -3.44 -13.72 -0.40
N VAL A 72 -4.54 -13.00 -0.18
CA VAL A 72 -5.89 -13.59 -0.15
C VAL A 72 -6.34 -14.07 -1.53
N SER A 73 -5.93 -13.40 -2.62
CA SER A 73 -6.23 -13.85 -3.98
C SER A 73 -5.42 -15.09 -4.40
N GLY A 74 -4.38 -15.44 -3.65
CA GLY A 74 -3.45 -16.51 -3.99
C GLY A 74 -2.43 -16.13 -5.07
N GLU A 75 -2.35 -14.85 -5.48
CA GLU A 75 -1.29 -14.40 -6.40
C GLU A 75 0.08 -14.48 -5.72
N TRP A 76 0.14 -14.19 -4.43
CA TRP A 76 1.35 -14.32 -3.61
C TRP A 76 1.27 -15.52 -2.68
N ASN A 77 2.36 -16.28 -2.58
CA ASN A 77 2.45 -17.40 -1.65
C ASN A 77 2.63 -16.88 -0.21
N PRO A 78 1.70 -17.16 0.72
CA PRO A 78 1.81 -16.72 2.11
C PRO A 78 2.97 -17.36 2.90
N GLU A 79 3.54 -18.46 2.42
CA GLU A 79 4.72 -19.10 3.02
C GLU A 79 6.02 -18.37 2.67
N GLN A 80 6.02 -17.48 1.67
CA GLN A 80 7.19 -16.70 1.31
C GLN A 80 7.35 -15.50 2.26
N PRO A 81 8.54 -15.28 2.84
CA PRO A 81 8.78 -14.12 3.70
C PRO A 81 8.61 -12.80 2.93
N ILE A 82 7.87 -11.87 3.51
CA ILE A 82 7.66 -10.52 2.96
C ILE A 82 8.29 -9.50 3.90
N ALA A 83 9.21 -8.69 3.36
CA ALA A 83 9.71 -7.50 4.03
C ALA A 83 8.90 -6.28 3.55
N PHE A 84 8.24 -5.58 4.47
CA PHE A 84 7.49 -4.37 4.17
C PHE A 84 8.21 -3.13 4.73
N VAL A 85 8.43 -2.12 3.89
CA VAL A 85 8.98 -0.83 4.32
C VAL A 85 7.85 0.10 4.74
N HIS A 86 7.68 0.28 6.05
CA HIS A 86 6.70 1.21 6.60
C HIS A 86 7.22 2.66 6.51
N THR A 87 6.87 3.37 5.43
CA THR A 87 7.37 4.71 5.09
C THR A 87 6.92 5.86 6.00
N GLY A 88 6.11 5.58 7.03
CA GLY A 88 5.64 6.58 8.00
C GLY A 88 4.31 7.21 7.61
N GLY A 89 4.19 8.53 7.69
CA GLY A 89 2.98 9.27 7.28
C GLY A 89 1.90 9.42 8.35
N LEU A 90 2.13 8.96 9.58
CA LEU A 90 1.12 8.94 10.66
C LEU A 90 0.53 10.32 11.00
N GLN A 91 1.24 11.41 10.69
CA GLN A 91 0.69 12.76 10.80
C GLN A 91 -0.57 12.97 9.95
N GLY A 92 -0.72 12.24 8.84
CA GLY A 92 -1.90 12.25 7.97
C GLY A 92 -3.16 11.71 8.64
N ARG A 93 -3.01 10.89 9.70
CA ARG A 93 -4.14 10.34 10.48
C ARG A 93 -5.01 11.43 11.10
N ARG A 94 -4.46 12.62 11.39
CA ARG A 94 -5.23 13.76 11.92
C ARG A 94 -6.39 14.20 11.00
N GLY A 95 -6.33 13.88 9.71
CA GLY A 95 -7.41 14.16 8.77
C GLY A 95 -8.57 13.17 8.80
N PHE A 96 -8.50 12.11 9.62
CA PHE A 96 -9.46 10.99 9.60
C PHE A 96 -10.04 10.75 11.00
N ALA A 97 -11.22 11.32 11.27
CA ALA A 97 -11.87 11.28 12.59
C ALA A 97 -12.20 9.87 13.12
N TRP A 98 -12.18 8.84 12.28
CA TRP A 98 -12.41 7.43 12.65
C TRP A 98 -11.13 6.71 13.10
N LEU A 99 -9.99 7.39 13.11
CA LEU A 99 -8.72 6.94 13.67
C LEU A 99 -8.47 7.64 15.00
N SER A 100 -9.36 7.40 15.97
CA SER A 100 -9.17 7.75 17.37
C SER A 100 -8.25 6.74 18.05
#